data_AF-A0A9D5ZNE8-F1
#
_entry.id   AF-A0A9D5ZNE8-F1
#
_cell.length_a   1.000
_cell.length_b   1.000
_cell.length_c   1.000
_cell.angle_alpha   90.00
_cell.angle_beta   90.00
_cell.angle_gamma   90.00
#
_symmetry.space_group_name_H-M   'P 1'
#
loop_
_entity.id
_entity.type
_entity.pdbx_description
1 polymer ?
#
loop_
_entity_poly.entity_id
_entity_poly.type
_entity_poly.pdbx_seq_one_letter_code
_entity_poly.pdbx_strand_id
1 'polypeptide(L)'
;RDHSDNIAIRKRMNHRGHAYRFAMMDRWYPSKGENVAMNLGHDDPILSAFKQWINSPSHRENILGDFTTTGIGIGVSAKGGYYFTQLFAK
;
A
#
# COMPACT_ATOMS: atom_id res chain seq x y z
N ARG A 1 -6.41 -5.51 1.14
CA ARG A 1 -6.76 -5.97 -0.23
C ARG A 1 -7.83 -5.08 -0.84
N ASP A 2 -8.95 -4.85 -0.14
CA ASP A 2 -10.08 -4.07 -0.64
C ASP A 2 -9.72 -2.67 -1.16
N HIS A 3 -8.82 -1.95 -0.48
CA HIS A 3 -8.35 -0.64 -0.98
C HIS A 3 -7.60 -0.76 -2.31
N SER A 4 -6.75 -1.78 -2.45
CA SER A 4 -5.99 -2.06 -3.67
C SER A 4 -6.94 -2.43 -4.82
N ASP A 5 -7.96 -3.25 -4.57
CA ASP A 5 -9.01 -3.58 -5.54
C ASP A 5 -9.80 -2.33 -5.94
N ASN A 6 -10.12 -1.46 -4.98
CA ASN A 6 -10.83 -0.23 -5.24
C ASN A 6 -10.03 0.73 -6.15
N ILE A 7 -8.73 0.88 -5.86
CA ILE A 7 -7.82 1.66 -6.69
C ILE A 7 -7.72 1.02 -8.09
N ALA A 8 -7.65 -0.31 -8.18
CA ALA A 8 -7.55 -1.02 -9.45
C ALA A 8 -8.79 -0.86 -10.33
N ILE A 9 -9.98 -0.93 -9.74
CA ILE A 9 -11.27 -0.71 -10.43
C ILE A 9 -11.34 0.73 -10.95
N ARG A 10 -10.98 1.71 -10.10
CA ARG A 10 -11.08 3.13 -10.43
C ARG A 10 -9.89 3.67 -11.23
N LYS A 11 -8.81 2.87 -11.33
CA LYS A 11 -7.52 3.22 -11.95
C LYS A 11 -6.96 4.55 -11.44
N ARG A 12 -7.13 4.84 -10.15
CA ARG A 12 -6.74 6.13 -9.54
C ARG A 12 -6.07 5.93 -8.19
N MET A 13 -4.74 6.07 -8.15
CA MET A 13 -3.99 6.00 -6.89
C MET A 13 -4.43 7.08 -5.90
N ASN A 14 -4.62 6.70 -4.64
CA ASN A 14 -4.96 7.62 -3.55
C ASN A 14 -4.87 6.92 -2.19
N HIS A 15 -4.83 7.71 -1.12
CA HIS A 15 -4.96 7.27 0.27
C HIS A 15 -6.39 7.44 0.82
N ARG A 16 -7.42 7.55 -0.03
CA ARG A 16 -8.79 7.83 0.43
C ARG A 16 -9.28 6.68 1.32
N GLY A 17 -9.89 7.05 2.44
CA GLY A 17 -10.36 6.09 3.43
C GLY A 17 -9.27 5.55 4.37
N HIS A 18 -8.02 6.06 4.32
CA HIS A 18 -6.97 5.60 5.24
C HIS A 18 -7.38 5.84 6.71
N ALA A 19 -8.01 6.98 7.02
CA ALA A 19 -8.45 7.29 8.38
C ALA A 19 -9.43 6.24 8.92
N TYR A 20 -10.36 5.78 8.09
CA TYR A 20 -11.29 4.71 8.45
C TYR A 20 -10.58 3.35 8.61
N ARG A 21 -9.66 3.02 7.69
CA ARG A 21 -8.84 1.80 7.81
C ARG A 21 -8.01 1.79 9.08
N PHE A 22 -7.41 2.93 9.43
CA PHE A 22 -6.61 3.07 10.64
C PHE A 22 -7.47 3.00 11.89
N ALA A 23 -8.65 3.64 11.88
CA ALA A 23 -9.61 3.58 12.99
C ALA A 23 -10.03 2.13 13.33
N MET A 24 -10.14 1.26 12.32
CA MET A 24 -10.42 -0.17 12.54
C MET A 24 -9.27 -0.90 13.26
N MET A 25 -8.05 -0.38 13.20
CA MET A 25 -6.84 -0.96 13.80
C MET A 25 -6.47 -0.30 15.14
N ASP A 26 -7.04 0.86 15.46
CA ASP A 26 -6.69 1.69 16.61
C ASP A 26 -6.70 0.95 17.95
N ARG A 27 -7.60 -0.03 18.12
CA ARG A 27 -7.71 -0.80 19.36
C ARG A 27 -6.45 -1.63 19.67
N TRP A 28 -5.75 -2.10 18.65
CA TRP A 28 -4.65 -3.06 18.80
C TRP A 28 -3.30 -2.46 18.47
N TYR A 29 -3.29 -1.46 17.59
CA TYR A 29 -2.08 -0.85 17.09
C TYR A 29 -2.26 0.66 17.24
N PRO A 30 -1.57 1.36 18.14
CA PRO A 30 -1.59 2.83 18.19
C PRO A 30 -0.89 3.47 16.99
N SER A 31 0.18 2.86 16.47
CA SER A 31 1.00 3.41 15.38
C SER A 31 0.70 2.72 14.06
N LYS A 32 0.50 3.51 12.98
CA LYS A 32 0.26 2.98 11.62
C LYS A 32 1.00 3.76 10.54
N GLY A 33 1.29 3.10 9.43
CA GLY A 33 1.77 3.71 8.19
C GLY A 33 1.08 3.09 6.97
N GLU A 34 1.03 3.82 5.85
CA GLU A 34 0.49 3.33 4.58
C GLU A 34 1.37 3.73 3.41
N ASN A 35 1.79 2.75 2.61
CA ASN A 35 2.41 2.96 1.31
C ASN A 35 1.45 2.47 0.21
N VAL A 36 1.39 3.18 -0.91
CA VAL A 36 0.62 2.79 -2.11
C VAL A 36 1.51 2.83 -3.34
N ALA A 37 1.30 1.93 -4.28
CA ALA A 37 2.00 1.92 -5.58
C ALA A 37 1.10 1.39 -6.69
N MET A 38 1.47 1.68 -7.92
CA MET A 38 0.85 1.14 -9.13
C MET A 38 1.94 0.78 -10.12
N ASN A 39 1.80 -0.39 -10.75
CA ASN A 39 2.67 -0.85 -11.83
C ASN A 39 1.84 -1.27 -13.04
N LEU A 40 2.12 -0.66 -14.18
CA LEU A 40 1.43 -0.93 -15.44
C LEU A 40 2.44 -1.55 -16.41
N GLY A 41 2.36 -2.87 -16.62
CA GLY A 41 3.16 -3.55 -17.65
C GLY A 41 4.64 -3.78 -17.30
N HIS A 42 4.97 -3.98 -16.02
CA HIS A 42 6.31 -4.43 -15.61
C HIS A 42 6.40 -5.95 -15.56
N ASP A 43 7.53 -6.51 -16.00
CA ASP A 43 7.81 -7.95 -15.93
C ASP A 43 7.78 -8.50 -14.49
N ASP A 44 8.29 -7.70 -13.55
CA ASP A 44 8.17 -7.95 -12.10
C ASP A 44 7.49 -6.76 -11.40
N PRO A 45 6.15 -6.80 -11.25
CA PRO A 45 5.41 -5.71 -10.63
C PRO A 45 5.64 -5.63 -9.12
N ILE A 46 6.11 -6.69 -8.46
CA ILE A 46 6.35 -6.69 -7.01
C ILE A 46 7.67 -5.96 -6.71
N LEU A 47 8.76 -6.38 -7.35
CA LEU A 47 10.05 -5.74 -7.19
C LEU A 47 10.00 -4.27 -7.61
N SER A 48 9.26 -3.96 -8.67
CA SER A 48 9.05 -2.59 -9.13
C SER A 48 8.33 -1.73 -8.09
N ALA A 49 7.32 -2.26 -7.40
CA ALA A 49 6.62 -1.55 -6.32
C ALA A 49 7.54 -1.30 -5.12
N PHE A 50 8.27 -2.32 -4.70
CA PHE A 50 9.22 -2.20 -3.60
C PHE A 50 10.31 -1.16 -3.90
N LYS A 51 10.90 -1.19 -5.11
CA LYS A 51 11.89 -0.20 -5.55
C LYS A 51 11.34 1.23 -5.55
N GLN A 52 10.09 1.42 -5.95
CA GLN A 52 9.44 2.74 -5.89
C GLN A 52 9.29 3.24 -4.45
N TRP A 53 8.87 2.39 -3.52
CA TRP A 53 8.75 2.77 -2.13
C TRP A 53 10.09 3.03 -1.46
N ILE A 54 11.07 2.12 -1.60
CA ILE A 54 12.35 2.26 -0.89
C ILE A 54 13.17 3.47 -1.37
N ASN A 55 12.99 3.89 -2.62
CA ASN A 55 13.67 5.06 -3.19
C ASN A 55 12.92 6.37 -2.95
N SER A 56 11.71 6.33 -2.40
CA SER A 56 10.93 7.51 -2.06
C SER A 56 11.06 7.80 -0.56
N PRO A 57 11.57 8.99 -0.14
CA PRO A 57 11.84 9.29 1.27
C PRO A 57 10.66 9.01 2.20
N SER A 58 9.46 9.51 1.87
CA SER A 58 8.26 9.34 2.70
C SER A 58 7.80 7.87 2.81
N HIS A 59 7.91 7.10 1.72
CA HIS A 59 7.55 5.68 1.76
C HIS A 59 8.62 4.85 2.47
N ARG A 60 9.89 5.23 2.32
CA ARG A 60 11.04 4.63 3.00
C ARG A 60 10.96 4.83 4.52
N GLU A 61 10.50 5.99 4.98
CA GLU A 61 10.23 6.24 6.40
C GLU A 61 9.25 5.22 6.98
N ASN A 62 8.18 4.87 6.27
CA ASN A 62 7.28 3.81 6.70
C ASN A 62 7.95 2.43 6.71
N ILE A 63 8.77 2.11 5.70
CA ILE A 63 9.46 0.80 5.61
C ILE A 63 10.49 0.62 6.74
N LEU A 64 11.22 1.68 7.08
CA LEU A 64 12.25 1.67 8.11
C LEU A 64 11.72 2.09 9.50
N GLY A 65 10.43 2.39 9.59
CA GLY A 65 9.79 2.85 10.81
C GLY A 65 9.72 1.77 11.89
N ASP A 66 9.46 2.20 13.13
CA ASP A 66 9.27 1.31 14.27
C ASP A 66 7.89 0.63 14.24
N PHE A 67 7.75 -0.31 13.32
CA PHE A 67 6.56 -1.16 13.16
C PHE A 67 6.92 -2.62 13.41
N THR A 68 5.99 -3.37 14.01
CA THR A 68 6.19 -4.80 14.31
C THR A 68 5.41 -5.71 13.37
N THR A 69 4.51 -5.15 12.57
CA THR A 69 3.65 -5.93 11.68
C THR A 69 3.40 -5.16 10.39
N THR A 70 3.36 -5.89 9.27
CA THR A 70 2.98 -5.33 7.97
C THR A 70 2.08 -6.30 7.21
N GLY A 71 1.19 -5.75 6.38
CA GLY A 71 0.33 -6.52 5.49
C GLY A 71 0.24 -5.82 4.13
N ILE A 72 0.29 -6.61 3.05
CA ILE A 72 0.24 -6.11 1.68
C ILE A 72 -1.05 -6.60 1.01
N GLY A 73 -1.83 -5.66 0.49
CA GLY A 73 -2.92 -5.90 -0.44
C GLY A 73 -2.48 -5.64 -1.87
N ILE A 74 -2.89 -6.53 -2.78
CA ILE A 74 -2.67 -6.38 -4.22
C ILE A 74 -4.03 -6.44 -4.90
N GLY A 75 -4.33 -5.45 -5.73
CA GLY A 75 -5.46 -5.44 -6.64
C GLY A 75 -4.98 -5.39 -8.08
N VAL A 76 -5.66 -6.08 -8.98
CA VAL A 76 -5.31 -6.15 -10.40
C VAL A 76 -6.47 -5.64 -11.22
N SER A 77 -6.22 -4.63 -12.05
CA SER A 77 -7.24 -4.08 -12.95
C SER A 77 -7.50 -5.02 -14.12
N ALA A 78 -8.65 -4.85 -14.79
CA ALA A 78 -9.01 -5.63 -15.99
C ALA A 78 -7.98 -5.54 -17.14
N LYS A 79 -7.09 -4.54 -17.13
CA LYS A 79 -6.00 -4.38 -18.12
C LYS A 79 -4.66 -4.97 -17.63
N GLY A 80 -4.65 -5.73 -16.53
CA GLY A 80 -3.44 -6.33 -15.97
C GLY A 80 -2.55 -5.37 -15.16
N GLY A 81 -2.99 -4.13 -14.93
CA GLY A 81 -2.27 -3.19 -14.07
C GLY A 81 -2.36 -3.60 -12.59
N TYR A 82 -1.23 -3.62 -11.89
CA TYR A 82 -1.12 -3.99 -10.47
C TYR A 82 -1.15 -2.77 -9.57
N TYR A 83 -1.87 -2.88 -8.46
CA TYR A 83 -2.06 -1.82 -7.49
C TYR A 83 -1.80 -2.37 -6.10
N PHE A 84 -0.98 -1.68 -5.33
CA PHE A 84 -0.47 -2.15 -4.06
C PHE A 84 -0.87 -1.22 -2.94
N THR A 85 -1.18 -1.80 -1.78
CA THR A 85 -1.30 -1.08 -0.52
C THR A 85 -0.57 -1.88 0.53
N GLN A 86 0.47 -1.30 1.13
CA GLN A 86 1.17 -1.87 2.27
C GLN A 86 0.80 -1.08 3.52
N LEU A 87 0.29 -1.78 4.52
CA LEU A 87 0.02 -1.22 5.84
C LEU A 87 1.12 -1.67 6.80
N PHE A 88 1.49 -0.76 7.70
CA PHE A 88 2.39 -1.02 8.80
C PHE A 88 1.67 -0.73 10.12
N ALA A 89 1.97 -1.50 11.16
CA ALA A 89 1.30 -1.38 12.45
C ALA A 89 2.21 -1.78 13.62
N LYS A 90 2.04 -1.09 14.75
CA LYS A 90 2.59 -1.42 16.06
C LYS A 90 1.62 -0.96 17.14
#